data_AF-A0A0M4I5T0-F1
#
_entry.id   AF-A0A0M4I5T0-F1
#
_cell.length_a   1.000
_cell.length_b   1.000
_cell.length_c   1.000
_cell.angle_alpha   90.00
_cell.angle_beta   90.00
_cell.angle_gamma   90.00
#
_symmetry.space_group_name_H-M   'P 1'
#
loop_
_entity.id
_entity.type
_entity.pdbx_description
1 polymer ?
#
loop_
_entity_poly.entity_id
_entity_poly.type
_entity_poly.pdbx_seq_one_letter_code
_entity_poly.pdbx_strand_id
1 'polypeptide(L)'
;MYFLRLFLCIACFTSLPVAGFSQQVLQQGYTFLGRVGKMTRLLQSHDTLYVQQCHRQLACTNKYAQRYRILASRQQDEFHLLQLESLDSLQMTPDPYPLTRFSLVVLRNLTAQQAGYYVASKGSTRQQVAELQLSSEELRHKFYFTYFSDAYLTTLRQLPSLTTKADADRIKAETQQPEYAALMKAWQASDNGDLYATGLTREILNRACIKLGFSPWLADESIVNIIRAEIKR
;
A
#
# COMPACT_ATOMS: atom_id res chain seq x y z
N MET A 1 57.03 -27.99 19.79
CA MET A 1 55.67 -27.96 20.38
C MET A 1 55.10 -26.54 20.45
N TYR A 2 55.05 -25.74 19.37
CA TYR A 2 54.54 -24.34 19.46
C TYR A 2 53.92 -23.78 18.17
N PHE A 3 53.25 -24.60 17.34
CA PHE A 3 52.58 -24.07 16.14
C PHE A 3 51.15 -24.57 15.89
N LEU A 4 50.60 -25.44 16.75
CA LEU A 4 49.31 -26.09 16.51
C LEU A 4 48.15 -25.60 17.39
N ARG A 5 48.29 -24.44 18.05
CA ARG A 5 47.23 -23.89 18.92
C ARG A 5 46.67 -22.53 18.49
N LEU A 6 47.21 -21.91 17.43
CA LEU A 6 46.73 -20.59 16.98
C LEU A 6 45.63 -20.64 15.90
N PHE A 7 45.35 -21.80 15.32
CA PHE A 7 44.31 -21.95 14.28
C PHE A 7 42.92 -22.26 14.82
N LEU A 8 42.77 -22.56 16.12
CA LEU A 8 41.48 -22.95 16.70
C LEU A 8 40.63 -21.76 17.18
N CYS A 9 41.19 -20.54 17.24
CA CYS A 9 40.44 -19.36 17.70
C CYS A 9 39.79 -18.55 16.57
N ILE A 10 40.08 -18.84 15.29
CA ILE A 10 39.49 -18.13 14.14
C ILE A 10 38.21 -18.82 13.64
N ALA A 11 38.01 -20.11 13.97
CA ALA A 11 36.84 -20.88 13.52
C ALA A 11 35.57 -20.70 14.38
N CYS A 12 35.62 -19.97 15.50
CA CYS A 12 34.47 -19.76 16.38
C CYS A 12 33.70 -18.45 16.14
N PHE A 13 34.06 -17.65 15.13
CA PHE A 13 33.36 -16.40 14.80
C PHE A 13 32.58 -16.41 13.48
N THR A 14 32.49 -17.53 12.76
CA THR A 14 31.78 -17.61 11.47
C THR A 14 30.35 -18.18 11.56
N SER A 15 29.79 -18.30 12.76
CA SER A 15 28.39 -18.73 12.95
C SER A 15 27.61 -17.86 13.92
N LEU A 16 27.97 -16.57 14.04
CA LEU A 16 26.97 -15.60 14.44
C LEU A 16 25.95 -15.56 13.28
N PRO A 17 24.66 -15.82 13.53
CA PRO A 17 23.64 -15.57 12.51
C PRO A 17 23.83 -14.11 12.13
N VAL A 18 24.15 -13.86 10.86
CA VAL A 18 24.19 -12.50 10.32
C VAL A 18 22.88 -11.89 10.77
N ALA A 19 22.97 -10.94 11.72
CA ALA A 19 21.82 -10.18 12.18
C ALA A 19 21.23 -9.65 10.88
N GLY A 20 20.06 -10.18 10.50
CA GLY A 20 19.45 -9.89 9.21
C GLY A 20 19.32 -8.39 9.14
N PHE A 21 20.17 -7.75 8.33
CA PHE A 21 20.07 -6.33 8.11
C PHE A 21 18.63 -6.10 7.67
N SER A 22 17.89 -5.36 8.49
CA SER A 22 16.50 -5.04 8.20
C SER A 22 16.46 -4.43 6.80
N GLN A 23 15.87 -5.17 5.85
CA GLN A 23 15.85 -4.74 4.47
C GLN A 23 14.84 -3.60 4.35
N GLN A 24 15.34 -2.37 4.14
CA GLN A 24 14.49 -1.22 3.92
C GLN A 24 13.82 -1.36 2.55
N VAL A 25 12.51 -1.64 2.52
CA VAL A 25 11.73 -1.80 1.29
C VAL A 25 11.11 -0.46 0.90
N LEU A 26 10.56 0.27 1.87
CA LEU A 26 10.02 1.61 1.66
C LEU A 26 11.02 2.67 2.11
N GLN A 27 11.58 3.46 1.19
CA GLN A 27 12.54 4.52 1.52
C GLN A 27 11.89 5.77 2.15
N GLN A 28 10.58 5.92 1.99
CA GLN A 28 9.79 7.03 2.50
C GLN A 28 8.35 6.57 2.78
N GLY A 29 7.51 7.47 3.29
CA GLY A 29 6.08 7.21 3.42
C GLY A 29 5.39 7.17 2.05
N TYR A 30 4.43 6.26 1.93
CA TYR A 30 3.57 6.10 0.77
C TYR A 30 2.12 6.15 1.20
N THR A 31 1.29 6.94 0.51
CA THR A 31 -0.07 7.22 0.95
C THR A 31 -1.08 6.95 -0.16
N PHE A 32 -2.10 6.18 0.17
CA PHE A 32 -3.30 6.03 -0.64
C PHE A 32 -4.34 7.10 -0.29
N LEU A 33 -4.79 7.81 -1.32
CA LEU A 33 -5.82 8.83 -1.21
C LEU A 33 -7.21 8.18 -1.18
N GLY A 34 -7.68 7.83 0.02
CA GLY A 34 -8.95 7.15 0.30
C GLY A 34 -10.21 8.04 0.26
N ARG A 35 -11.34 7.58 0.82
CA ARG A 35 -12.62 8.29 0.74
C ARG A 35 -12.71 9.49 1.69
N VAL A 36 -13.36 10.59 1.26
CA VAL A 36 -13.85 11.74 2.07
C VAL A 36 -12.87 12.11 3.18
N GLY A 37 -11.82 12.83 2.81
CA GLY A 37 -10.83 13.31 3.78
C GLY A 37 -10.02 12.20 4.47
N LYS A 38 -10.21 10.90 4.22
CA LYS A 38 -9.37 9.83 4.79
C LYS A 38 -8.25 9.42 3.85
N MET A 39 -7.12 9.04 4.42
CA MET A 39 -5.97 8.47 3.72
C MET A 39 -5.37 7.33 4.52
N THR A 40 -4.82 6.35 3.82
CA THR A 40 -4.02 5.29 4.44
C THR A 40 -2.56 5.53 4.08
N ARG A 41 -1.69 5.68 5.07
CA ARG A 41 -0.26 5.86 4.88
C ARG A 41 0.51 4.64 5.37
N LEU A 42 1.44 4.18 4.55
CA LEU A 42 2.42 3.14 4.84
C LEU A 42 3.75 3.81 5.15
N LEU A 43 4.35 3.42 6.27
CA LEU A 43 5.68 3.89 6.67
C LEU A 43 6.47 2.70 7.18
N GLN A 44 7.71 2.55 6.76
CA GLN A 44 8.62 1.56 7.32
C GLN A 44 9.64 2.23 8.23
N SER A 45 9.82 1.68 9.43
CA SER A 45 10.97 1.99 10.29
C SER A 45 11.60 0.68 10.72
N HIS A 46 12.85 0.47 10.30
CA HIS A 46 13.55 -0.81 10.46
C HIS A 46 12.71 -1.98 9.94
N ASP A 47 12.56 -3.04 10.72
CA ASP A 47 11.82 -4.26 10.38
C ASP A 47 10.31 -4.09 10.55
N THR A 48 9.82 -2.89 10.86
CA THR A 48 8.40 -2.69 11.16
C THR A 48 7.74 -1.84 10.08
N LEU A 49 6.65 -2.37 9.52
CA LEU A 49 5.72 -1.66 8.64
C LEU A 49 4.55 -1.13 9.48
N TYR A 50 4.35 0.18 9.40
CA TYR A 50 3.29 0.91 10.06
C TYR A 50 2.21 1.30 9.06
N VAL A 51 0.95 1.04 9.43
CA VAL A 51 -0.23 1.53 8.70
C VAL A 51 -0.88 2.62 9.54
N GLN A 52 -0.93 3.83 9.00
CA GLN A 52 -1.57 4.99 9.61
C GLN A 52 -2.87 5.32 8.88
N GLN A 53 -3.89 5.69 9.63
CA GLN A 53 -5.10 6.31 9.10
C GLN A 53 -4.99 7.82 9.34
N CYS A 54 -4.93 8.59 8.27
CA CYS A 54 -4.78 10.04 8.31
C CYS A 54 -6.04 10.74 7.81
N HIS A 55 -6.20 12.00 8.23
CA HIS A 55 -7.20 12.89 7.66
C HIS A 55 -6.51 13.92 6.74
N ARG A 56 -7.03 14.19 5.54
CA ARG A 56 -6.42 15.07 4.52
C ARG A 56 -6.28 16.52 4.97
N GLN A 57 -7.13 16.94 5.89
CA GLN A 57 -7.13 18.30 6.45
C GLN A 57 -6.37 18.41 7.78
N LEU A 58 -5.92 17.30 8.36
CA LEU A 58 -5.22 17.28 9.64
C LEU A 58 -3.84 16.62 9.47
N ALA A 59 -2.92 16.87 10.41
CA ALA A 59 -1.69 16.10 10.44
C ALA A 59 -2.01 14.60 10.69
N CYS A 60 -1.26 13.70 10.04
CA CYS A 60 -1.29 12.30 10.42
C CYS A 60 -0.92 12.18 11.90
N THR A 61 -1.79 11.56 12.70
CA THR A 61 -1.46 11.29 14.10
C THR A 61 -0.44 10.15 14.18
N ASN A 62 0.36 10.12 15.24
CA ASN A 62 1.26 8.98 15.53
C ASN A 62 0.49 7.74 16.03
N LYS A 63 -0.84 7.76 16.00
CA LYS A 63 -1.68 6.60 16.34
C LYS A 63 -1.75 5.68 15.12
N TYR A 64 -0.94 4.63 15.15
CA TYR A 64 -0.92 3.59 14.13
C TYR A 64 -2.21 2.76 14.20
N ALA A 65 -2.81 2.52 13.05
CA ALA A 65 -3.97 1.64 12.95
C ALA A 65 -3.53 0.16 13.00
N GLN A 66 -2.40 -0.15 12.38
CA GLN A 66 -1.82 -1.50 12.36
C GLN A 66 -0.29 -1.43 12.34
N ARG A 67 0.35 -2.43 12.95
CA ARG A 67 1.80 -2.61 12.99
C ARG A 67 2.15 -4.04 12.60
N TYR A 68 3.11 -4.17 11.70
CA TYR A 68 3.57 -5.46 11.20
C TYR A 68 5.08 -5.56 11.31
N ARG A 69 5.60 -6.69 11.79
CA ARG A 69 7.01 -7.03 11.61
C ARG A 69 7.18 -7.67 10.24
N ILE A 70 8.16 -7.20 9.48
CA ILE A 70 8.63 -7.77 8.22
C ILE A 70 9.55 -8.93 8.57
N LEU A 71 9.08 -10.15 8.31
CA LEU A 71 9.85 -11.37 8.58
C LEU A 71 10.84 -11.68 7.45
N ALA A 72 10.39 -11.45 6.22
CA ALA A 72 11.16 -11.69 5.01
C ALA A 72 10.65 -10.79 3.89
N SER A 73 11.55 -10.42 3.00
CA SER A 73 11.25 -9.73 1.75
C SER A 73 11.93 -10.43 0.58
N ARG A 74 11.21 -10.56 -0.54
CA ARG A 74 11.73 -11.10 -1.78
C ARG A 74 11.40 -10.16 -2.92
N GLN A 75 12.40 -9.76 -3.70
CA GLN A 75 12.19 -9.03 -4.95
C GLN A 75 12.09 -10.01 -6.12
N GLN A 76 11.15 -9.77 -7.02
CA GLN A 76 10.92 -10.56 -8.23
C GLN A 76 10.39 -9.61 -9.31
N ASP A 77 11.18 -9.33 -10.34
CA ASP A 77 10.90 -8.34 -11.38
C ASP A 77 10.49 -6.96 -10.77
N GLU A 78 9.33 -6.44 -11.14
CA GLU A 78 8.76 -5.19 -10.61
C GLU A 78 8.08 -5.34 -9.23
N PHE A 79 8.16 -6.50 -8.58
CA PHE A 79 7.43 -6.81 -7.35
C PHE A 79 8.36 -7.00 -6.15
N HIS A 80 7.92 -6.49 -4.99
CA HIS A 80 8.47 -6.80 -3.67
C HIS A 80 7.40 -7.52 -2.85
N LEU A 81 7.68 -8.77 -2.51
CA LEU A 81 6.81 -9.62 -1.71
C LEU A 81 7.27 -9.55 -0.26
N LEU A 82 6.36 -9.23 0.65
CA LEU A 82 6.61 -9.03 2.07
C LEU A 82 5.84 -10.03 2.90
N GLN A 83 6.56 -10.87 3.65
CA GLN A 83 5.97 -11.72 4.68
C GLN A 83 5.88 -10.93 5.97
N LEU A 84 4.66 -10.77 6.47
CA LEU A 84 4.35 -9.89 7.59
C LEU A 84 3.75 -10.68 8.76
N GLU A 85 4.13 -10.31 9.98
CA GLU A 85 3.50 -10.75 11.23
C GLU A 85 2.80 -9.56 11.89
N SER A 86 1.50 -9.69 12.19
CA SER A 86 0.78 -8.66 12.97
C SER A 86 1.32 -8.59 14.40
N LEU A 87 1.73 -7.40 14.82
CA LEU A 87 2.21 -7.12 16.18
C LEU A 87 1.10 -6.72 17.14
N ASP A 88 -0.05 -6.31 16.60
CA ASP A 88 -1.19 -5.88 17.39
C ASP A 88 -1.99 -7.09 17.88
N SER A 89 -2.28 -7.10 19.18
CA SER A 89 -3.13 -8.11 19.80
C SER A 89 -4.58 -7.92 19.38
N LEU A 90 -5.30 -9.01 19.12
CA LEU A 90 -6.75 -8.97 19.00
C LEU A 90 -7.35 -8.82 20.40
N GLN A 91 -7.89 -7.63 20.69
CA GLN A 91 -8.53 -7.40 21.98
C GLN A 91 -9.82 -8.22 22.08
N MET A 92 -10.14 -8.68 23.30
CA MET A 92 -11.39 -9.38 23.62
C MET A 92 -11.57 -10.74 22.91
N THR A 93 -10.48 -11.34 22.43
CA THR A 93 -10.46 -12.73 21.93
C THR A 93 -9.76 -13.65 22.95
N PRO A 94 -10.14 -14.95 23.03
CA PRO A 94 -9.43 -15.93 23.87
C PRO A 94 -7.97 -16.14 23.44
N ASP A 95 -7.68 -15.91 22.17
CA ASP A 95 -6.33 -15.97 21.59
C ASP A 95 -5.96 -14.59 21.03
N PRO A 96 -5.27 -13.74 21.83
CA PRO A 96 -4.87 -12.41 21.41
C PRO A 96 -3.77 -12.42 20.35
N TYR A 97 -3.07 -13.54 20.16
CA TYR A 97 -1.98 -13.73 19.21
C TYR A 97 -2.20 -14.98 18.36
N PRO A 98 -3.23 -14.98 17.49
CA PRO A 98 -3.61 -16.17 16.77
C PRO A 98 -2.49 -16.70 15.88
N LEU A 99 -2.48 -18.02 15.68
CA LEU A 99 -1.55 -18.67 14.74
C LEU A 99 -1.71 -18.14 13.31
N THR A 100 -2.84 -17.54 12.99
CA THR A 100 -3.20 -16.96 11.69
C THR A 100 -2.85 -15.47 11.55
N ARG A 101 -1.97 -14.92 12.39
CA ARG A 101 -1.61 -13.48 12.37
C ARG A 101 -0.63 -13.07 11.25
N PHE A 102 -0.33 -13.96 10.31
CA PHE A 102 0.62 -13.70 9.23
C PHE A 102 -0.10 -13.28 7.94
N SER A 103 0.61 -12.55 7.09
CA SER A 103 0.08 -12.04 5.81
C SER A 103 1.19 -11.97 4.76
N LEU A 104 0.80 -12.10 3.48
CA LEU A 104 1.66 -11.80 2.35
C LEU A 104 1.15 -10.53 1.66
N VAL A 105 2.00 -9.50 1.63
CA VAL A 105 1.72 -8.24 0.92
C VAL A 105 2.66 -8.12 -0.27
N VAL A 106 2.13 -7.60 -1.38
CA VAL A 106 2.89 -7.35 -2.61
C VAL A 106 2.90 -5.84 -2.87
N LEU A 107 4.11 -5.29 -3.00
CA LEU A 107 4.34 -3.96 -3.52
C LEU A 107 4.80 -4.06 -4.97
N ARG A 108 4.11 -3.36 -5.88
CA ARG A 108 4.50 -3.26 -7.28
C ARG A 108 5.14 -1.91 -7.54
N ASN A 109 6.36 -1.90 -8.07
CA ASN A 109 7.01 -0.68 -8.52
C ASN A 109 6.32 -0.19 -9.80
N LEU A 110 5.52 0.88 -9.69
CA LEU A 110 4.83 1.49 -10.84
C LEU A 110 5.71 2.58 -11.45
N THR A 111 6.21 3.48 -10.60
CA THR A 111 7.17 4.53 -10.95
C THR A 111 8.06 4.82 -9.73
N ALA A 112 9.04 5.71 -9.86
CA ALA A 112 9.83 6.17 -8.71
C ALA A 112 8.97 6.84 -7.60
N GLN A 113 7.78 7.33 -7.95
CA GLN A 113 6.90 8.09 -7.06
C GLN A 113 5.64 7.34 -6.64
N GLN A 114 5.38 6.17 -7.22
CA GLN A 114 4.15 5.40 -7.07
C GLN A 114 4.44 3.92 -6.84
N ALA A 115 3.76 3.35 -5.85
CA ALA A 115 3.79 1.93 -5.56
C ALA A 115 2.37 1.37 -5.61
N GLY A 116 2.17 0.27 -6.33
CA GLY A 116 0.96 -0.53 -6.23
C GLY A 116 1.00 -1.38 -4.96
N TYR A 117 -0.10 -1.46 -4.25
CA TYR A 117 -0.24 -2.26 -3.02
C TYR A 117 -1.36 -3.30 -3.19
N TYR A 118 -1.03 -4.56 -2.91
CA TYR A 118 -1.96 -5.69 -2.95
C TYR A 118 -1.71 -6.61 -1.76
N VAL A 119 -2.79 -7.07 -1.11
CA VAL A 119 -2.71 -8.07 -0.04
C VAL A 119 -3.01 -9.43 -0.65
N ALA A 120 -1.97 -10.23 -0.87
CA ALA A 120 -2.12 -11.53 -1.52
C ALA A 120 -2.71 -12.59 -0.59
N SER A 121 -2.43 -12.49 0.70
CA SER A 121 -2.96 -13.36 1.73
C SER A 121 -3.02 -12.60 3.05
N LYS A 122 -4.12 -12.76 3.79
CA LYS A 122 -4.35 -12.18 5.11
C LYS A 122 -4.94 -13.24 6.02
N GLY A 123 -4.56 -13.24 7.29
CA GLY A 123 -5.14 -14.18 8.25
C GLY A 123 -4.61 -15.61 8.05
N SER A 124 -3.33 -15.76 7.72
CA SER A 124 -2.70 -17.04 7.42
C SER A 124 -1.68 -17.45 8.47
N THR A 125 -1.36 -18.74 8.53
CA THR A 125 -0.28 -19.25 9.37
C THR A 125 1.08 -18.89 8.78
N ARG A 126 2.11 -18.92 9.62
CA ARG A 126 3.50 -18.70 9.17
C ARG A 126 3.89 -19.65 8.04
N GLN A 127 3.50 -20.92 8.14
CA GLN A 127 3.78 -21.93 7.13
C GLN A 127 3.08 -21.62 5.81
N GLN A 128 1.78 -21.28 5.84
CA GLN A 128 1.02 -20.92 4.65
C GLN A 128 1.65 -19.74 3.89
N VAL A 129 2.09 -18.69 4.60
CA VAL A 129 2.76 -17.54 3.97
C VAL A 129 4.14 -17.90 3.43
N ALA A 130 4.88 -18.80 4.08
CA ALA A 130 6.20 -19.24 3.64
C ALA A 130 6.14 -20.13 2.38
N GLU A 131 5.09 -20.93 2.24
CA GLU A 131 4.90 -21.85 1.12
C GLU A 131 4.21 -21.21 -0.08
N LEU A 132 3.57 -20.04 0.10
CA LEU A 132 2.83 -19.36 -0.96
C LEU A 132 3.78 -18.89 -2.08
N GLN A 133 3.66 -19.51 -3.25
CA GLN A 133 4.37 -19.11 -4.47
C GLN A 133 3.41 -18.36 -5.40
N LEU A 134 3.81 -17.16 -5.80
CA LEU A 134 3.11 -16.35 -6.78
C LEU A 134 4.07 -16.02 -7.92
N SER A 135 3.68 -16.34 -9.14
CA SER A 135 4.43 -15.98 -10.34
C SER A 135 4.27 -14.49 -10.67
N SER A 136 5.26 -13.91 -11.36
CA SER A 136 5.18 -12.52 -11.82
C SER A 136 4.01 -12.31 -12.77
N GLU A 137 3.68 -13.32 -13.58
CA GLU A 137 2.54 -13.28 -14.51
C GLU A 137 1.21 -13.15 -13.75
N GLU A 138 0.97 -14.00 -12.75
CA GLU A 138 -0.23 -13.90 -11.90
C GLU A 138 -0.31 -12.53 -11.23
N LEU A 139 0.81 -12.02 -10.71
CA LEU A 139 0.89 -10.73 -10.04
C LEU A 139 0.59 -9.56 -10.97
N ARG A 140 0.96 -9.62 -12.26
CA ARG A 140 0.69 -8.55 -13.24
C ARG A 140 -0.79 -8.34 -13.51
N HIS A 141 -1.60 -9.38 -13.35
CA HIS A 141 -3.04 -9.36 -13.58
C HIS A 141 -3.87 -9.00 -12.34
N LYS A 142 -3.24 -8.83 -11.16
CA LYS A 142 -3.92 -8.41 -9.94
C LYS A 142 -4.23 -6.92 -9.93
N PHE A 143 -5.27 -6.56 -9.19
CA PHE A 143 -5.57 -5.16 -8.87
C PHE A 143 -4.67 -4.66 -7.73
N TYR A 144 -4.16 -3.45 -7.89
CA TYR A 144 -3.35 -2.75 -6.90
C TYR A 144 -3.94 -1.39 -6.62
N PHE A 145 -3.99 -1.04 -5.32
CA PHE A 145 -4.20 0.35 -4.92
C PHE A 145 -2.91 1.13 -5.14
N THR A 146 -2.98 2.30 -5.78
CA THR A 146 -1.80 3.14 -6.01
C THR A 146 -1.54 4.01 -4.81
N TYR A 147 -0.43 3.77 -4.14
CA TYR A 147 0.09 4.63 -3.10
C TYR A 147 1.12 5.61 -3.69
N PHE A 148 1.02 6.86 -3.27
CA PHE A 148 1.88 7.94 -3.73
C PHE A 148 2.92 8.28 -2.66
N SER A 149 4.18 8.43 -3.06
CA SER A 149 5.23 8.92 -2.15
C SER A 149 4.85 10.27 -1.55
N ASP A 150 5.28 10.53 -0.31
CA ASP A 150 5.01 11.80 0.38
C ASP A 150 5.51 13.02 -0.42
N ALA A 151 6.66 12.89 -1.09
CA ALA A 151 7.18 13.92 -1.97
C ALA A 151 6.21 14.20 -3.14
N TYR A 152 5.73 13.16 -3.81
CA TYR A 152 4.81 13.33 -4.94
C TYR A 152 3.42 13.81 -4.52
N LEU A 153 2.94 13.42 -3.34
CA LEU A 153 1.72 13.99 -2.78
C LEU A 153 1.78 15.51 -2.66
N THR A 154 2.95 16.07 -2.31
CA THR A 154 3.13 17.52 -2.25
C THR A 154 2.91 18.16 -3.62
N THR A 155 3.44 17.55 -4.68
CA THR A 155 3.20 17.96 -6.07
C THR A 155 1.72 17.85 -6.44
N LEU A 156 1.07 16.72 -6.13
CA LEU A 156 -0.34 16.48 -6.45
C LEU A 156 -1.29 17.47 -5.75
N ARG A 157 -0.92 17.98 -4.58
CA ARG A 157 -1.68 19.02 -3.85
C ARG A 157 -1.62 20.39 -4.51
N GLN A 158 -0.59 20.66 -5.31
CA GLN A 158 -0.40 21.95 -5.99
C GLN A 158 -1.14 22.02 -7.33
N LEU A 159 -1.63 20.88 -7.84
CA LEU A 159 -2.47 20.85 -9.04
C LEU A 159 -3.78 21.61 -8.82
N PRO A 160 -4.40 22.16 -9.89
CA PRO A 160 -5.68 22.85 -9.79
C PRO A 160 -6.79 21.92 -9.28
N SER A 161 -7.68 22.47 -8.46
CA SER A 161 -8.89 21.80 -8.00
C SER A 161 -9.97 21.79 -9.09
N LEU A 162 -10.88 20.81 -9.03
CA LEU A 162 -12.11 20.81 -9.82
C LEU A 162 -13.03 21.92 -9.29
N THR A 163 -13.48 22.83 -10.16
CA THR A 163 -14.30 23.99 -9.73
C THR A 163 -15.59 24.15 -10.51
N THR A 164 -15.69 23.55 -11.70
CA THR A 164 -16.83 23.73 -12.60
C THR A 164 -17.50 22.40 -12.97
N LYS A 165 -18.75 22.48 -13.45
CA LYS A 165 -19.45 21.33 -14.04
C LYS A 165 -18.65 20.72 -15.20
N ALA A 166 -18.06 21.57 -16.04
CA ALA A 166 -17.23 21.12 -17.17
C ALA A 166 -16.04 20.27 -16.69
N ASP A 167 -15.41 20.62 -15.56
CA ASP A 167 -14.35 19.79 -14.98
C ASP A 167 -14.87 18.42 -14.53
N ALA A 168 -16.04 18.38 -13.87
CA ALA A 168 -16.66 17.14 -13.45
C ALA A 168 -17.07 16.25 -14.64
N ASP A 169 -17.57 16.85 -15.71
CA ASP A 169 -17.92 16.14 -16.95
C ASP A 169 -16.68 15.58 -17.65
N ARG A 170 -15.55 16.31 -17.63
CA ARG A 170 -14.25 15.81 -18.12
C ARG A 170 -13.79 14.59 -17.34
N ILE A 171 -13.87 14.63 -16.00
CA ILE A 171 -13.55 13.48 -15.15
C ILE A 171 -14.45 12.29 -15.51
N LYS A 172 -15.77 12.52 -15.62
CA LYS A 172 -16.72 11.47 -16.00
C LYS A 172 -16.35 10.82 -17.34
N ALA A 173 -16.08 11.63 -18.37
CA ALA A 173 -15.67 11.13 -19.68
C ALA A 173 -14.35 10.36 -19.63
N GLU A 174 -13.37 10.82 -18.84
CA GLU A 174 -12.11 10.10 -18.63
C GLU A 174 -12.35 8.73 -17.99
N THR A 175 -13.20 8.63 -16.98
CA THR A 175 -13.48 7.33 -16.31
C THR A 175 -14.17 6.29 -17.20
N GLN A 176 -14.65 6.68 -18.38
CA GLN A 176 -15.24 5.77 -19.38
C GLN A 176 -14.20 5.16 -20.33
N GLN A 177 -12.93 5.56 -20.24
CA GLN A 177 -11.87 5.01 -21.10
C GLN A 177 -11.62 3.52 -20.81
N PRO A 178 -11.20 2.72 -21.82
CA PRO A 178 -11.03 1.27 -21.68
C PRO A 178 -10.10 0.82 -20.55
N GLU A 179 -9.11 1.64 -20.20
CA GLU A 179 -8.17 1.36 -19.11
C GLU A 179 -8.86 1.22 -17.73
N TYR A 180 -9.94 1.98 -17.48
CA TYR A 180 -10.68 1.89 -16.23
C TYR A 180 -11.58 0.66 -16.21
N ALA A 181 -12.13 0.25 -17.36
CA ALA A 181 -12.86 -1.01 -17.47
C ALA A 181 -11.94 -2.22 -17.20
N ALA A 182 -10.70 -2.19 -17.70
CA ALA A 182 -9.70 -3.21 -17.38
C ALA A 182 -9.35 -3.22 -15.87
N LEU A 183 -9.23 -2.05 -15.25
CA LEU A 183 -9.00 -1.92 -13.81
C LEU A 183 -10.15 -2.52 -12.99
N MET A 184 -11.40 -2.26 -13.37
CA MET A 184 -12.58 -2.85 -12.73
C MET A 184 -12.59 -4.38 -12.83
N LYS A 185 -12.26 -4.94 -14.01
CA LYS A 185 -12.15 -6.40 -14.19
C LYS A 185 -11.06 -7.01 -13.30
N ALA A 186 -9.90 -6.38 -13.21
CA ALA A 186 -8.83 -6.82 -12.33
C ALA A 186 -9.26 -6.78 -10.85
N TRP A 187 -10.01 -5.75 -10.44
CA TRP A 187 -10.54 -5.63 -9.08
C TRP A 187 -11.55 -6.74 -8.77
N GLN A 188 -12.48 -7.03 -9.69
CA GLN A 188 -13.46 -8.12 -9.54
C GLN A 188 -12.79 -9.50 -9.43
N ALA A 189 -11.65 -9.69 -10.10
CA ALA A 189 -10.88 -10.93 -10.07
C ALA A 189 -9.90 -11.03 -8.89
N SER A 190 -9.79 -10.00 -8.05
CA SER A 190 -8.86 -9.96 -6.91
C SER A 190 -9.62 -9.96 -5.60
N ASP A 191 -9.26 -10.83 -4.65
CA ASP A 191 -9.74 -10.72 -3.27
C ASP A 191 -8.99 -9.58 -2.56
N ASN A 192 -9.59 -8.41 -2.53
CA ASN A 192 -8.93 -7.16 -2.12
C ASN A 192 -9.54 -6.52 -0.85
N GLY A 193 -10.53 -7.18 -0.25
CA GLY A 193 -11.20 -6.75 0.99
C GLY A 193 -12.03 -5.45 0.88
N ASP A 194 -12.12 -4.81 -0.30
CA ASP A 194 -12.92 -3.62 -0.54
C ASP A 194 -14.36 -3.99 -0.93
N LEU A 195 -15.11 -4.62 -0.03
CA LEU A 195 -16.44 -5.19 -0.32
C LEU A 195 -17.43 -4.25 -1.04
N TYR A 196 -17.31 -2.94 -0.85
CA TYR A 196 -18.21 -1.93 -1.41
C TYR A 196 -17.61 -1.13 -2.58
N ALA A 197 -16.50 -1.59 -3.16
CA ALA A 197 -15.80 -0.92 -4.27
C ALA A 197 -15.44 0.55 -3.97
N THR A 198 -15.30 0.88 -2.68
CA THR A 198 -15.02 2.25 -2.23
C THR A 198 -13.59 2.63 -2.54
N GLY A 199 -12.64 1.72 -2.31
CA GLY A 199 -11.26 1.85 -2.72
C GLY A 199 -11.11 1.88 -4.23
N LEU A 200 -11.81 0.99 -4.96
CA LEU A 200 -11.78 0.99 -6.43
C LEU A 200 -12.22 2.34 -7.02
N THR A 201 -13.37 2.84 -6.56
CA THR A 201 -13.89 4.15 -6.98
C THR A 201 -12.85 5.26 -6.75
N ARG A 202 -12.09 5.17 -5.67
CA ARG A 202 -11.04 6.14 -5.33
C ARG A 202 -9.81 5.99 -6.20
N GLU A 203 -9.40 4.77 -6.47
CA GLU A 203 -8.32 4.48 -7.40
C GLU A 203 -8.62 5.09 -8.79
N ILE A 204 -9.83 4.85 -9.29
CA ILE A 204 -10.31 5.40 -10.57
C ILE A 204 -10.28 6.93 -10.55
N LEU A 205 -10.89 7.55 -9.54
CA LEU A 205 -10.94 9.01 -9.42
C LEU A 205 -9.54 9.63 -9.33
N ASN A 206 -8.66 9.06 -8.50
CA ASN A 206 -7.29 9.55 -8.33
C ASN A 206 -6.53 9.53 -9.67
N ARG A 207 -6.62 8.41 -10.41
CA ARG A 207 -6.00 8.27 -11.73
C ARG A 207 -6.54 9.27 -12.74
N ALA A 208 -7.87 9.40 -12.83
CA ALA A 208 -8.52 10.33 -13.75
C ALA A 208 -8.14 11.78 -13.47
N CYS A 209 -8.14 12.20 -12.19
CA CYS A 209 -7.69 13.53 -11.79
C CYS A 209 -6.25 13.79 -12.23
N ILE A 210 -5.32 12.90 -11.87
CA ILE A 210 -3.90 13.05 -12.18
C ILE A 210 -3.68 13.12 -13.70
N LYS A 211 -4.33 12.24 -14.47
CA LYS A 211 -4.20 12.19 -15.93
C LYS A 211 -4.71 13.46 -16.60
N LEU A 212 -5.76 14.08 -16.06
CA LEU A 212 -6.32 15.34 -16.56
C LEU A 212 -5.64 16.59 -15.97
N GLY A 213 -4.62 16.43 -15.11
CA GLY A 213 -3.88 17.54 -14.50
C GLY A 213 -4.58 18.19 -13.30
N PHE A 214 -5.55 17.53 -12.69
CA PHE A 214 -6.28 18.00 -11.51
C PHE A 214 -5.75 17.38 -10.23
N SER A 215 -5.90 18.09 -9.11
CA SER A 215 -5.55 17.57 -7.80
C SER A 215 -6.52 16.47 -7.36
N PRO A 216 -6.04 15.25 -7.03
CA PRO A 216 -6.87 14.21 -6.43
C PRO A 216 -7.16 14.46 -4.92
N TRP A 217 -6.59 15.50 -4.33
CA TRP A 217 -6.56 15.70 -2.87
C TRP A 217 -7.93 15.96 -2.24
N LEU A 218 -8.89 16.56 -2.92
CA LEU A 218 -10.28 16.72 -2.44
C LEU A 218 -11.30 16.58 -3.58
N ALA A 219 -10.93 15.85 -4.63
CA ALA A 219 -11.69 15.78 -5.87
C ALA A 219 -13.15 15.33 -5.69
N ASP A 220 -13.42 14.42 -4.76
CA ASP A 220 -14.78 13.96 -4.48
C ASP A 220 -15.65 15.03 -3.82
N GLU A 221 -15.09 15.77 -2.86
CA GLU A 221 -15.79 16.86 -2.21
C GLU A 221 -16.08 17.97 -3.23
N SER A 222 -15.10 18.30 -4.08
CA SER A 222 -15.28 19.23 -5.19
C SER A 222 -16.42 18.79 -6.12
N ILE A 223 -16.42 17.54 -6.59
CA ILE A 223 -17.47 17.01 -7.48
C ILE A 223 -18.85 17.09 -6.81
N VAL A 224 -18.97 16.67 -5.54
CA VAL A 224 -20.24 16.74 -4.80
C VAL A 224 -20.73 18.19 -4.66
N ASN A 225 -19.83 19.13 -4.37
CA ASN A 225 -20.17 20.54 -4.23
C ASN A 225 -20.62 21.15 -5.57
N ILE A 226 -19.95 20.81 -6.67
CA ILE A 226 -20.34 21.21 -8.02
C ILE A 226 -21.76 20.70 -8.33
N ILE A 227 -22.04 19.42 -8.10
CA ILE A 227 -23.37 18.83 -8.35
C ILE A 227 -24.45 19.50 -7.49
N ARG A 228 -24.17 19.75 -6.20
CA ARG A 228 -25.11 20.43 -5.30
C ARG A 228 -25.41 21.87 -5.70
N ALA A 229 -24.41 22.59 -6.21
CA ALA A 229 -24.59 23.96 -6.69
C ALA A 229 -25.52 24.01 -7.91
N GLU A 230 -25.49 22.98 -8.76
CA GLU A 230 -26.35 22.87 -9.93
C GLU A 230 -27.81 22.56 -9.59
N ILE A 231 -28.08 21.76 -8.54
CA ILE A 231 -29.45 21.46 -8.09
C ILE A 231 -30.17 22.69 -7.51
N LYS A 232 -29.41 23.68 -7.05
CA LYS A 232 -29.95 24.91 -6.45
C LYS A 232 -30.20 26.04 -7.48
N ARG A 233 -29.87 25.83 -8.76
CA ARG A 233 -30.13 26.75 -9.86
C ARG A 233 -31.36 26.29 -10.63
#